data_AF-A3J8I2-F1
#
_entry.id   AF-A3J8I2-F1
#
_cell.length_a   1.000
_cell.length_b   1.000
_cell.length_c   1.000
_cell.angle_alpha   90.00
_cell.angle_beta   90.00
_cell.angle_gamma   90.00
#
_symmetry.space_group_name_H-M   'P 1'
#
loop_
_entity.id
_entity.type
_entity.pdbx_description
1 polymer ?
#
loop_
_entity_poly.entity_id
_entity_poly.type
_entity_poly.pdbx_seq_one_letter_code
_entity_poly.pdbx_strand_id
1 'polypeptide(L)' 'MNNEVLFAIQTGEVIMDYPDDRPHPSQLRLGWVGEKAIHVVVSQASENDACYVITAYYPALAIWADDFKTRRS' A
#
# COMPACT_ATOMS: atom_id res chain seq x y z
N MET A 1 -9.71 -8.52 -9.30
CA MET A 1 -8.31 -8.13 -8.98
C MET A 1 -7.98 -6.69 -9.39
N ASN A 2 -8.16 -6.24 -10.64
CA ASN A 2 -7.78 -4.86 -11.03
C ASN A 2 -8.48 -3.73 -10.24
N ASN A 3 -9.68 -3.95 -9.70
CA ASN A 3 -10.41 -2.90 -9.01
C ASN A 3 -9.93 -2.67 -7.56
N GLU A 4 -9.45 -3.71 -6.87
CA GLU A 4 -9.08 -3.60 -5.45
C GLU A 4 -7.81 -2.80 -5.24
N VAL A 5 -6.80 -3.06 -6.09
CA VAL A 5 -5.53 -2.32 -6.08
C VAL A 5 -5.78 -0.86 -6.43
N LEU A 6 -6.55 -0.58 -7.48
CA LEU A 6 -6.87 0.80 -7.85
C LEU A 6 -7.62 1.53 -6.74
N PHE A 7 -8.62 0.88 -6.13
CA PHE A 7 -9.36 1.44 -5.01
C PHE A 7 -8.44 1.75 -3.83
N ALA A 8 -7.57 0.82 -3.44
CA ALA A 8 -6.62 1.02 -2.35
C ALA A 8 -5.60 2.14 -2.63
N ILE A 9 -5.20 2.34 -3.90
CA ILE A 9 -4.34 3.47 -4.27
C ILE A 9 -5.08 4.80 -4.11
N GLN A 10 -6.36 4.85 -4.51
CA GLN A 10 -7.18 6.07 -4.52
C GLN A 10 -7.70 6.46 -3.13
N THR A 11 -8.06 5.49 -2.29
CA THR A 11 -8.76 5.72 -1.02
C THR A 11 -7.99 5.23 0.21
N GLY A 12 -6.94 4.43 -0.01
CA GLY A 12 -6.18 3.81 1.06
C GLY A 12 -5.33 4.80 1.84
N GLU A 13 -5.20 4.51 3.14
CA GLU A 13 -4.39 5.27 4.07
C GLU A 13 -2.92 4.94 3.86
N VAL A 14 -2.06 5.96 3.81
CA VAL A 14 -0.61 5.76 3.85
C VAL A 14 -0.22 5.38 5.27
N ILE A 15 0.34 4.18 5.45
CA ILE A 15 0.71 3.65 6.78
C ILE A 15 2.22 3.55 6.97
N MET A 16 3.00 3.58 5.89
CA MET A 16 4.46 3.76 5.93
C MET A 16 4.94 4.51 4.69
N ASP A 17 5.93 5.37 4.88
CA ASP A 17 6.69 6.02 3.83
C ASP A 17 8.09 5.39 3.71
N TYR A 18 8.54 5.20 2.48
CA TYR A 18 9.89 4.76 2.14
C TYR A 18 10.54 5.84 1.26
N PRO A 19 10.97 6.97 1.85
CA PRO A 19 11.52 8.10 1.10
C PRO A 19 12.85 7.80 0.41
N ASP A 20 13.57 6.79 0.90
CA ASP A 20 14.89 6.40 0.42
C ASP A 20 14.86 5.35 -0.71
N ASP A 21 13.67 4.84 -1.05
CA ASP A 21 13.49 3.92 -2.18
C ASP A 21 13.91 4.57 -3.50
N ARG A 22 14.42 3.75 -4.42
CA ARG A 22 14.89 4.18 -5.75
C ARG A 22 14.19 3.39 -6.85
N PRO A 23 13.88 4.00 -8.00
CA PRO A 23 14.27 5.35 -8.45
C PRO A 23 13.46 6.50 -7.84
N HIS A 24 12.28 6.23 -7.28
CA HIS A 24 11.38 7.22 -6.70
C HIS A 24 10.91 6.75 -5.31
N PRO A 25 10.58 7.68 -4.39
CA PRO A 25 10.00 7.33 -3.10
C PRO A 25 8.78 6.41 -3.23
N SER A 26 8.64 5.50 -2.26
CA SER A 26 7.52 4.58 -2.20
C SER A 26 6.70 4.76 -0.93
N GLN A 27 5.46 4.25 -0.95
CA GLN A 27 4.54 4.26 0.17
C GLN A 27 3.83 2.92 0.28
N LEU A 28 3.65 2.43 1.50
CA LEU A 28 2.67 1.37 1.77
C LEU A 28 1.32 2.00 2.08
N ARG A 29 0.31 1.61 1.29
CA ARG A 29 -1.09 1.99 1.48
C ARG A 29 -1.91 0.81 1.98
N LEU A 30 -2.77 1.07 2.96
CA LEU A 30 -3.82 0.15 3.43
C LEU A 30 -5.17 0.59 2.87
N GLY A 31 -5.75 -0.24 2.01
CA GLY A 31 -7.12 -0.08 1.52
C GLY A 31 -8.07 -1.13 2.11
N TRP A 32 -9.37 -0.86 2.03
CA TRP A 32 -10.41 -1.78 2.46
C TRP A 32 -11.41 -2.02 1.33
N VAL A 33 -11.55 -3.26 0.90
CA VAL A 33 -12.55 -3.67 -0.10
C VAL A 33 -13.59 -4.52 0.60
N GLY A 34 -14.71 -3.89 0.96
CA GLY A 34 -15.64 -4.46 1.93
C GLY A 34 -14.92 -4.65 3.27
N GLU A 35 -14.96 -5.88 3.81
CA GLU A 35 -14.30 -6.22 5.08
C GLU A 35 -12.84 -6.68 4.91
N LYS A 36 -12.30 -6.67 3.68
CA LYS A 36 -10.94 -7.17 3.40
C LYS A 36 -9.94 -6.02 3.33
N ALA A 37 -8.95 -6.06 4.21
CA ALA A 37 -7.76 -5.21 4.15
C ALA A 37 -6.86 -5.64 2.98
N ILE A 38 -6.33 -4.69 2.22
CA ILE A 38 -5.31 -4.91 1.18
C ILE A 38 -4.16 -3.92 1.36
N HIS A 39 -2.94 -4.44 1.28
CA HIS A 39 -1.70 -3.68 1.29
C HIS A 39 -1.20 -3.49 -0.13
N VAL A 40 -0.92 -2.26 -0.51
CA VAL A 40 -0.34 -1.91 -1.82
C VAL A 40 0.87 -1.03 -1.60
N VAL A 41 2.03 -1.47 -2.08
CA VAL A 41 3.22 -0.62 -2.14
C VAL A 41 3.24 0.04 -3.51
N VAL A 42 3.26 1.38 -3.49
CA VAL A 42 3.33 2.19 -4.70
C VAL A 42 4.52 3.12 -4.67
N SER A 43 5.14 3.33 -5.83
CA SER A 43 6.16 4.35 -6.05
C SER A 43 5.57 5.47 -6.90
N GLN A 44 5.75 6.72 -6.47
CA GLN A 44 5.20 7.90 -7.14
C GLN A 44 6.30 8.63 -7.90
N ALA A 45 6.22 8.58 -9.23
CA ALA A 45 7.16 9.26 -10.11
C ALA A 45 6.62 10.64 -10.49
N SER A 46 7.19 11.69 -9.90
CA SER A 46 6.79 13.07 -10.20
C SER A 46 7.16 13.51 -11.62
N GLU A 47 8.13 12.84 -12.26
CA GLU A 47 8.63 13.18 -13.60
C GLU A 47 7.61 12.95 -14.72
N ASN A 48 6.70 11.99 -14.55
CA ASN A 48 5.75 11.57 -15.57
C ASN A 48 4.32 11.39 -15.03
N ASP A 49 4.06 11.87 -13.81
CA ASP A 49 2.78 11.72 -13.10
C ASP A 49 2.29 10.26 -13.04
N ALA A 50 3.24 9.31 -12.98
CA ALA A 50 2.95 7.89 -12.94
C ALA A 50 3.00 7.33 -11.51
N CYS A 51 2.09 6.40 -11.24
CA CYS A 51 2.07 5.59 -10.03
C CYS A 51 2.43 4.15 -10.41
N TYR A 52 3.56 3.67 -9.91
CA TYR A 52 4.03 2.31 -10.14
C TYR A 52 3.62 1.42 -8.98
N VAL A 53 2.89 0.34 -9.26
CA VAL A 53 2.58 -0.68 -8.25
C VAL A 53 3.77 -1.62 -8.13
N ILE A 54 4.43 -1.62 -6.97
CA ILE A 54 5.55 -2.51 -6.68
C ILE A 54 5.01 -3.89 -6.25
N THR A 55 4.09 -3.91 -5.30
CA THR A 55 3.44 -5.14 -4.84
C THR A 55 2.06 -4.86 -4.26
N ALA A 56 1.18 -5.85 -4.32
CA ALA A 56 -0.12 -5.84 -3.67
C ALA A 56 -0.37 -7.20 -3.00
N TYR A 57 -0.77 -7.20 -1.73
CA TYR A 57 -0.99 -8.42 -0.94
C TYR A 57 -2.02 -8.19 0.15
N TYR A 58 -2.65 -9.28 0.61
CA TYR A 58 -3.52 -9.24 1.80
C TYR A 58 -2.65 -9.39 3.05
N PRO A 59 -2.69 -8.45 4.01
CA PRO A 59 -1.87 -8.50 5.21
C PRO A 59 -2.27 -9.67 6.12
N ALA A 60 -1.27 -10.42 6.59
CA ALA A 60 -1.48 -11.52 7.53
C ALA A 60 -1.42 -11.04 8.99
N LEU A 61 -2.35 -11.49 9.83
CA LEU A 61 -2.36 -11.17 11.27
C LEU A 61 -1.14 -11.71 12.03
N ALA A 62 -0.36 -12.61 11.44
CA ALA A 62 0.93 -13.04 12.00
C ALA A 62 1.99 -11.93 11.95
N ILE A 63 1.86 -10.96 11.03
CA ILE A 63 2.79 -9.86 10.81
C ILE A 63 2.19 -8.53 11.26
N TRP A 64 0.86 -8.39 11.17
CA TRP A 64 0.14 -7.15 11.45
C TRP A 64 -0.83 -7.31 12.62
N ALA A 65 -1.00 -6.26 13.41
CA ALA A 65 -2.05 -6.18 14.41
C ALA A 65 -3.43 -6.21 13.74
N ASP A 66 -4.49 -6.30 14.55
CA ASP A 66 -5.86 -6.46 14.06
C ASP A 66 -6.36 -5.21 13.30
N ASP A 67 -5.65 -4.08 13.40
CA ASP A 67 -5.86 -2.88 12.61
C ASP A 67 -5.29 -2.97 11.18
N PHE A 68 -4.47 -3.99 10.90
CA PHE A 68 -3.65 -4.16 9.70
C PHE A 68 -2.68 -3.01 9.40
N LYS A 69 -2.46 -2.08 10.33
CA LYS A 69 -1.56 -0.91 10.18
C LYS A 69 -0.28 -1.06 10.98
N THR A 70 -0.37 -1.71 12.13
CA THR A 70 0.74 -1.82 13.09
C THR A 70 1.45 -3.14 12.90
N ARG A 71 2.76 -3.13 12.66
CA ARG A 71 3.55 -4.39 12.60
C ARG A 71 3.64 -5.00 13.99
N ARG A 72 3.46 -6.31 14.09
CA ARG A 72 3.77 -7.08 15.31
C ARG A 72 5.30 -7.21 15.40
N SER A 73 5.84 -6.81 16.56
CA SER A 73 7.26 -6.95 16.92
C SER A 73 7.53 -8.27 17.61
#